data_AF-A0AAD8DEY5-F1
#
_entry.id   AF-A0AAD8DEY5-F1
#
_cell.length_a   1.000
_cell.length_b   1.000
_cell.length_c   1.000
_cell.angle_alpha   90.00
_cell.angle_beta   90.00
_cell.angle_gamma   90.00
#
_symmetry.space_group_name_H-M   'P 1'
#
loop_
_entity.id
_entity.type
_entity.pdbx_description
1 polymer ?
#
loop_
_entity_poly.entity_id
_entity_poly.type
_entity_poly.pdbx_seq_one_letter_code
_entity_poly.pdbx_strand_id
1 'polypeptide(L)'
;MPKGAWILLRWPELDVNSVKRKSADERAPTKNIKKPKKADETLEKERVELLSEVKKRDNHNTISEKMVKSFSYCRQDVVQSPPVSDLKDRWPALFQPTQIEETFRRITTIQLESTFMEKLDCYMPRLLSLFKKKGGAAGVKLQGIQEMLYGSNTVEKRTETMIHGLIIYFGENVEDLIKEYQDANIQEDLTQHVLKIFVVNKGATNDDNPVDVGIAIEGAKVLFGISSVAQACTFLMGLIYALNLSYPKELKYTFEVFQKVFLELNVEKTTSKVQSLRRNLLA
;
A
#
# COMPACT_ATOMS: atom_id res chain seq x y z
N MET A 1 15.42 18.46 -10.55
CA MET A 1 15.12 17.70 -9.32
C MET A 1 15.77 16.32 -9.43
N PRO A 2 16.54 15.86 -8.45
CA PRO A 2 17.38 14.69 -8.61
C PRO A 2 16.53 13.41 -8.62
N LYS A 3 16.67 12.63 -9.70
CA LYS A 3 16.08 11.30 -9.88
C LYS A 3 16.62 10.39 -8.77
N GLY A 4 15.78 10.12 -7.77
CA GLY A 4 16.09 9.17 -6.71
C GLY A 4 16.31 7.79 -7.31
N ALA A 5 17.43 7.16 -6.96
CA ALA A 5 17.77 5.82 -7.38
C ALA A 5 16.69 4.83 -6.89
N TRP A 6 15.92 4.28 -7.82
CA TRP A 6 14.88 3.30 -7.56
C TRP A 6 15.51 1.94 -7.25
N ILE A 7 15.31 1.43 -6.04
CA ILE A 7 15.62 0.03 -5.72
C ILE A 7 14.44 -0.80 -6.21
N LEU A 8 14.63 -1.48 -7.35
CA LEU A 8 13.73 -2.52 -7.82
C LEU A 8 13.60 -3.61 -6.75
N LEU A 9 12.38 -3.93 -6.31
CA LEU A 9 12.09 -5.24 -5.74
C LEU A 9 12.35 -6.27 -6.85
N ARG A 10 13.53 -6.88 -6.82
CA ARG A 10 13.98 -7.86 -7.82
C ARG A 10 13.10 -9.11 -7.73
N TRP A 11 12.22 -9.32 -8.72
CA TRP A 11 11.40 -10.53 -8.82
C TRP A 11 12.10 -11.63 -9.63
N PRO A 12 12.13 -12.88 -9.15
CA PRO A 12 12.69 -14.03 -9.88
C PRO A 12 11.87 -14.45 -11.12
N GLU A 13 10.58 -14.14 -11.21
CA GLU A 13 9.73 -14.65 -12.30
C GLU A 13 10.02 -14.04 -13.68
N LEU A 14 10.84 -12.99 -13.75
CA LEU A 14 11.32 -12.45 -15.03
C LEU A 14 12.52 -13.23 -15.59
N ASP A 15 13.15 -14.12 -14.81
CA ASP A 15 14.27 -14.95 -15.29
C ASP A 15 13.83 -16.09 -16.23
N VAL A 16 12.53 -16.37 -16.35
CA VAL A 16 12.03 -17.41 -17.26
C VAL A 16 11.95 -16.92 -18.72
N ASN A 17 12.16 -15.62 -18.99
CA ASN A 17 12.26 -15.10 -20.36
C ASN A 17 13.36 -14.04 -20.59
N SER A 18 14.15 -13.69 -19.58
CA SER A 18 15.34 -12.86 -19.79
C SER A 18 16.56 -13.70 -20.13
N VAL A 19 16.81 -13.88 -21.44
CA VAL A 19 18.13 -14.24 -21.95
C VAL A 19 19.16 -13.33 -21.27
N LYS A 20 20.05 -13.94 -20.46
CA LYS A 20 21.17 -13.30 -19.78
C LYS A 20 21.82 -12.26 -20.69
N ARG A 21 21.70 -10.97 -20.35
CA ARG A 21 22.48 -9.92 -21.02
C ARG A 21 23.94 -10.06 -20.59
N LYS A 22 24.79 -10.55 -21.50
CA LYS A 22 26.25 -10.45 -21.40
C LYS A 22 26.68 -8.97 -21.36
N SER A 23 27.80 -8.71 -20.68
CA SER A 23 28.48 -7.42 -20.62
C SER A 23 28.86 -6.93 -22.02
N ALA A 24 29.03 -5.61 -22.15
CA ALA A 24 29.10 -4.87 -23.41
C ALA A 24 30.33 -5.15 -24.31
N ASP A 25 31.14 -6.18 -24.03
CA ASP A 25 32.42 -6.41 -24.71
C ASP A 25 32.52 -7.74 -25.49
N GLU A 26 31.43 -8.50 -25.61
CA GLU A 26 31.35 -9.67 -26.51
C GLU A 26 30.21 -9.51 -27.53
N ARG A 27 30.41 -8.65 -28.54
CA ARG A 27 29.51 -8.61 -29.72
C ARG A 27 29.95 -9.64 -30.75
N ALA A 28 29.30 -10.81 -30.72
CA ALA A 28 29.09 -11.62 -31.93
C ALA A 28 27.59 -11.59 -32.27
N PRO A 29 27.20 -11.48 -33.56
CA PRO A 29 25.82 -11.26 -33.95
C PRO A 29 25.02 -12.57 -33.85
N THR A 30 24.28 -12.78 -32.77
CA THR A 30 23.29 -13.86 -32.69
C THR A 30 21.95 -13.41 -33.27
N LYS A 31 21.51 -14.17 -34.27
CA LYS A 31 20.33 -13.96 -35.11
C LYS A 31 19.03 -14.02 -34.30
N ASN A 32 18.17 -13.01 -34.50
CA ASN A 32 16.71 -13.06 -34.50
C ASN A 32 16.01 -13.92 -33.42
N ILE A 33 15.85 -13.36 -32.21
CA ILE A 33 14.66 -13.67 -31.38
C ILE A 33 13.63 -12.57 -31.68
N LYS A 34 12.75 -12.81 -32.65
CA LYS A 34 11.55 -11.98 -32.81
C LYS A 34 10.66 -12.22 -31.59
N LYS A 35 10.46 -11.21 -30.74
CA LYS A 35 9.34 -11.20 -29.80
C LYS A 35 8.05 -11.54 -30.59
N PRO A 36 7.21 -12.49 -30.13
CA PRO A 36 6.00 -12.84 -30.85
C PRO A 36 4.99 -11.68 -30.74
N LYS A 37 4.99 -10.75 -31.71
CA LYS A 37 4.04 -9.63 -31.83
C LYS A 37 2.58 -10.02 -31.60
N LYS A 38 2.20 -11.25 -31.97
CA LYS A 38 0.83 -11.78 -31.82
C LYS A 38 0.38 -11.98 -30.37
N ALA A 39 1.31 -12.25 -29.45
CA ALA A 39 0.97 -12.46 -28.04
C ALA A 39 0.58 -11.12 -27.38
N ASP A 40 1.34 -10.05 -27.65
CA ASP A 40 1.07 -8.71 -27.12
C ASP A 40 -0.26 -8.15 -27.66
N GLU A 41 -0.57 -8.37 -28.95
CA GLU A 41 -1.87 -7.98 -29.54
C GLU A 41 -3.07 -8.71 -28.90
N THR A 42 -2.89 -9.99 -28.53
CA THR A 42 -3.94 -10.79 -27.88
C THR A 42 -4.19 -10.32 -26.44
N LEU A 43 -3.11 -10.04 -25.69
CA LEU A 43 -3.21 -9.53 -24.31
C LEU A 43 -3.76 -8.10 -24.26
N GLU A 44 -3.45 -7.28 -25.26
CA GLU A 44 -4.04 -5.95 -25.40
C GLU A 44 -5.55 -6.03 -25.63
N LYS A 45 -6.02 -6.99 -26.44
CA LYS A 45 -7.45 -7.26 -26.60
C LYS A 45 -8.11 -7.67 -25.27
N GLU A 46 -7.51 -8.58 -24.52
CA GLU A 46 -8.03 -8.99 -23.21
C GLU A 46 -8.11 -7.83 -22.22
N ARG A 47 -7.12 -6.93 -22.23
CA ARG A 47 -7.11 -5.69 -21.43
C ARG A 47 -8.22 -4.72 -21.85
N VAL A 48 -8.45 -4.52 -23.15
CA VAL A 48 -9.55 -3.64 -23.61
C VAL A 48 -10.90 -4.18 -23.16
N GLU A 49 -11.11 -5.51 -23.23
CA GLU A 49 -12.32 -6.14 -22.69
C GLU A 49 -12.46 -5.90 -21.18
N LEU A 50 -11.36 -5.97 -20.42
CA LEU A 50 -11.34 -5.70 -18.97
C LEU A 50 -11.94 -4.33 -18.61
N LEU A 51 -11.73 -3.30 -19.45
CA LEU A 51 -12.31 -1.96 -19.22
C LEU A 51 -13.84 -1.95 -19.20
N SER A 52 -14.47 -2.84 -19.98
CA SER A 52 -15.93 -3.02 -19.95
C SER A 52 -16.37 -3.89 -18.77
N GLU A 53 -15.59 -4.92 -18.42
CA GLU A 53 -15.90 -5.82 -17.31
C GLU A 53 -15.89 -5.11 -15.95
N VAL A 54 -14.97 -4.16 -15.75
CA VAL A 54 -14.86 -3.35 -14.51
C VAL A 54 -16.09 -2.48 -14.26
N LYS A 55 -16.84 -2.12 -15.30
CA LYS A 55 -18.06 -1.30 -15.21
C LYS A 55 -19.31 -2.11 -14.85
N LYS A 56 -19.24 -3.45 -14.95
CA LYS A 56 -20.38 -4.34 -14.67
C LYS A 56 -20.49 -4.60 -13.17
N ARG A 57 -21.73 -4.70 -12.69
CA ARG A 57 -22.02 -5.08 -11.31
C ARG A 57 -21.70 -6.56 -11.08
N ASP A 58 -21.18 -6.90 -9.89
CA ASP A 58 -20.96 -8.27 -9.42
C ASP A 58 -20.06 -9.14 -10.32
N ASN A 59 -19.09 -8.52 -11.00
CA ASN A 59 -18.27 -9.16 -12.03
C ASN A 59 -16.85 -9.53 -11.56
N HIS A 60 -16.66 -9.68 -10.25
CA HIS A 60 -15.33 -9.85 -9.63
C HIS A 60 -14.58 -11.09 -10.13
N ASN A 61 -15.28 -12.20 -10.38
CA ASN A 61 -14.65 -13.45 -10.85
C ASN A 61 -14.04 -13.28 -12.25
N THR A 62 -14.81 -12.72 -13.20
CA THR A 62 -14.33 -12.48 -14.58
C THR A 62 -13.19 -11.47 -14.61
N ILE A 63 -13.26 -10.42 -13.79
CA ILE A 63 -12.17 -9.46 -13.63
C ILE A 63 -10.91 -10.17 -13.10
N SER A 64 -11.05 -11.01 -12.08
CA SER A 64 -9.94 -11.75 -11.49
C SER A 64 -9.28 -12.69 -12.51
N GLU A 65 -10.06 -13.47 -13.25
CA GLU A 65 -9.55 -14.36 -14.30
C GLU A 65 -8.78 -13.61 -15.38
N LYS A 66 -9.32 -12.48 -15.84
CA LYS A 66 -8.66 -11.62 -16.84
C LYS A 66 -7.38 -11.00 -16.28
N MET A 67 -7.41 -10.51 -15.03
CA MET A 67 -6.25 -9.94 -14.34
C MET A 67 -5.14 -10.96 -14.12
N VAL A 68 -5.48 -12.23 -13.87
CA VAL A 68 -4.49 -13.33 -13.81
C VAL A 68 -3.81 -13.51 -15.16
N LYS A 69 -4.58 -13.63 -16.25
CA LYS A 69 -4.05 -13.84 -17.60
C LYS A 69 -3.18 -12.67 -18.06
N SER A 70 -3.60 -11.45 -17.75
CA SER A 70 -2.91 -10.22 -18.16
C SER A 70 -1.85 -9.74 -17.15
N PHE A 71 -1.57 -10.51 -16.09
CA PHE A 71 -0.70 -10.05 -15.00
C PHE A 71 0.71 -9.69 -15.50
N SER A 72 1.34 -10.56 -16.30
CA SER A 72 2.68 -10.32 -16.83
C SER A 72 2.75 -9.09 -17.74
N TYR A 73 1.72 -8.85 -18.54
CA TYR A 73 1.61 -7.68 -19.42
C TYR A 73 1.40 -6.40 -18.61
N CYS A 74 0.48 -6.43 -17.63
CA CYS A 74 0.26 -5.34 -16.68
C CYS A 74 1.56 -4.96 -15.94
N ARG A 75 2.35 -5.94 -15.49
CA ARG A 75 3.63 -5.68 -14.83
C ARG A 75 4.67 -5.00 -15.73
N GLN A 76 4.63 -5.20 -17.05
CA GLN A 76 5.51 -4.49 -17.97
C GLN A 76 5.19 -2.99 -18.02
N ASP A 77 3.92 -2.62 -17.89
CA ASP A 77 3.50 -1.21 -17.82
C ASP A 77 3.87 -0.61 -16.47
N VAL A 78 3.63 -1.32 -15.36
CA VAL A 78 3.98 -0.86 -14.00
C VAL A 78 5.48 -0.59 -13.86
N VAL A 79 6.35 -1.44 -14.43
CA VAL A 79 7.81 -1.27 -14.36
C VAL A 79 8.30 -0.05 -15.14
N GLN A 80 7.54 0.44 -16.13
CA GLN A 80 7.87 1.69 -16.82
C GLN A 80 7.65 2.92 -15.92
N SER A 81 7.02 2.75 -14.75
CA SER A 81 6.72 3.80 -13.78
C SER A 81 6.01 5.02 -14.39
N PRO A 82 4.96 4.85 -15.22
CA PRO A 82 4.15 5.97 -15.66
C PRO A 82 3.37 6.59 -14.49
N PRO A 83 2.82 7.80 -14.66
CA PRO A 83 1.96 8.43 -13.66
C PRO A 83 0.83 7.51 -13.21
N VAL A 84 0.46 7.57 -11.92
CA VAL A 84 -0.59 6.72 -11.34
C VAL A 84 -1.96 6.97 -11.98
N SER A 85 -2.23 8.19 -12.45
CA SER A 85 -3.41 8.51 -13.26
C SER A 85 -3.48 7.65 -14.52
N ASP A 86 -2.36 7.55 -15.23
CA ASP A 86 -2.26 6.83 -16.51
C ASP A 86 -2.39 5.32 -16.28
N LEU A 87 -1.81 4.80 -15.19
CA LEU A 87 -2.02 3.42 -14.76
C LEU A 87 -3.47 3.14 -14.39
N LYS A 88 -4.15 4.09 -13.72
CA LYS A 88 -5.55 3.95 -13.35
C LYS A 88 -6.47 3.94 -14.57
N ASP A 89 -6.18 4.75 -15.58
CA ASP A 89 -6.94 4.74 -16.83
C ASP A 89 -6.70 3.46 -17.63
N ARG A 90 -5.46 2.97 -17.66
CA ARG A 90 -5.07 1.79 -18.44
C ARG A 90 -5.45 0.46 -17.78
N TRP A 91 -5.37 0.41 -16.46
CA TRP A 91 -5.59 -0.76 -15.60
C TRP A 91 -6.49 -0.43 -14.39
N PRO A 92 -7.75 0.01 -14.60
CA PRO A 92 -8.63 0.42 -13.52
C PRO A 92 -8.92 -0.70 -12.50
N ALA A 93 -8.86 -1.96 -12.96
CA ALA A 93 -9.00 -3.12 -12.10
C ALA A 93 -7.94 -3.17 -10.98
N LEU A 94 -6.69 -2.70 -11.21
CA LEU A 94 -5.64 -2.68 -10.17
C LEU A 94 -6.01 -1.85 -8.93
N PHE A 95 -6.98 -0.94 -9.08
CA PHE A 95 -7.41 -0.02 -8.03
C PHE A 95 -8.72 -0.47 -7.36
N GLN A 96 -9.24 -1.66 -7.70
CA GLN A 96 -10.36 -2.27 -7.00
C GLN A 96 -9.87 -3.04 -5.75
N PRO A 97 -10.52 -2.91 -4.58
CA PRO A 97 -10.11 -3.59 -3.36
C PRO A 97 -9.79 -5.09 -3.53
N THR A 98 -10.69 -5.83 -4.19
CA THR A 98 -10.51 -7.27 -4.43
C THR A 98 -9.27 -7.59 -5.27
N GLN A 99 -8.96 -6.75 -6.26
CA GLN A 99 -7.78 -6.94 -7.10
C GLN A 99 -6.49 -6.46 -6.44
N ILE A 100 -6.56 -5.45 -5.56
CA ILE A 100 -5.43 -5.03 -4.73
C ILE A 100 -4.98 -6.22 -3.86
N GLU A 101 -5.94 -6.87 -3.19
CA GLU A 101 -5.67 -8.07 -2.39
C GLU A 101 -5.12 -9.23 -3.21
N GLU A 102 -5.79 -9.61 -4.31
CA GLU A 102 -5.36 -10.73 -5.15
C GLU A 102 -4.00 -10.47 -5.81
N THR A 103 -3.72 -9.24 -6.22
CA THR A 103 -2.42 -8.86 -6.77
C THR A 103 -1.34 -8.96 -5.70
N PHE A 104 -1.58 -8.43 -4.51
CA PHE A 104 -0.66 -8.54 -3.39
C PHE A 104 -0.40 -10.00 -3.01
N ARG A 105 -1.46 -10.83 -2.95
CA ARG A 105 -1.37 -12.26 -2.66
C ARG A 105 -0.58 -13.00 -3.74
N ARG A 106 -0.77 -12.70 -5.01
CA ARG A 106 0.02 -13.29 -6.11
C ARG A 106 1.50 -12.94 -5.99
N ILE A 107 1.79 -11.72 -5.56
CA ILE A 107 3.12 -11.13 -5.41
C ILE A 107 3.88 -11.70 -4.19
N THR A 108 3.18 -11.87 -3.06
CA THR A 108 3.79 -12.16 -1.76
C THR A 108 3.44 -13.51 -1.17
N THR A 109 2.40 -14.17 -1.70
CA THR A 109 1.70 -15.35 -1.16
C THR A 109 0.92 -15.12 0.14
N ILE A 110 0.88 -13.89 0.65
CA ILE A 110 0.20 -13.51 1.90
C ILE A 110 -1.22 -12.98 1.64
N GLN A 111 -2.16 -13.30 2.53
CA GLN A 111 -3.51 -12.71 2.53
C GLN A 111 -3.44 -11.31 3.17
N LEU A 112 -3.64 -10.26 2.37
CA LEU A 112 -3.31 -8.89 2.76
C LEU A 112 -4.10 -8.40 3.99
N GLU A 113 -5.42 -8.24 3.88
CA GLU A 113 -6.22 -7.62 4.94
C GLU A 113 -6.32 -8.49 6.19
N SER A 114 -6.60 -9.78 6.03
CA SER A 114 -6.70 -10.70 7.17
C SER A 114 -5.41 -10.74 7.98
N THR A 115 -4.25 -10.88 7.33
CA THR A 115 -2.96 -10.97 8.04
C THR A 115 -2.60 -9.64 8.72
N PHE A 116 -2.77 -8.52 8.02
CA PHE A 116 -2.44 -7.20 8.58
C PHE A 116 -3.29 -6.90 9.81
N MET A 117 -4.61 -7.06 9.71
CA MET A 117 -5.55 -6.74 10.78
C MET A 117 -5.37 -7.69 11.96
N GLU A 118 -5.22 -9.01 11.72
CA GLU A 118 -4.97 -9.99 12.78
C GLU A 118 -3.70 -9.65 13.58
N LYS A 119 -2.59 -9.34 12.90
CA LYS A 119 -1.33 -9.00 13.58
C LYS A 119 -1.43 -7.68 14.33
N LEU A 120 -2.10 -6.68 13.76
CA LEU A 120 -2.34 -5.42 14.46
C LEU A 120 -3.11 -5.68 15.75
N ASP A 121 -4.20 -6.44 15.67
CA ASP A 121 -5.07 -6.77 16.79
C ASP A 121 -4.32 -7.57 17.88
N CYS A 122 -3.56 -8.59 17.50
CA CYS A 122 -2.74 -9.38 18.42
C CYS A 122 -1.70 -8.53 19.16
N TYR A 123 -1.10 -7.53 18.49
CA TYR A 123 -0.05 -6.71 19.07
C TYR A 123 -0.54 -5.47 19.83
N MET A 124 -1.83 -5.09 19.72
CA MET A 124 -2.36 -3.91 20.40
C MET A 124 -2.03 -3.83 21.90
N PRO A 125 -2.22 -4.90 22.72
CA PRO A 125 -1.95 -4.82 24.16
C PRO A 125 -0.47 -4.52 24.47
N ARG A 126 0.44 -5.10 23.66
CA ARG A 126 1.88 -4.91 23.83
C ARG A 126 2.32 -3.53 23.32
N LEU A 127 1.78 -3.07 22.20
CA LEU A 127 1.99 -1.70 21.70
C LEU A 127 1.56 -0.66 22.74
N LEU A 128 0.39 -0.84 23.36
CA LEU A 128 -0.08 0.04 24.43
C LEU A 128 0.88 0.09 25.62
N SER A 129 1.36 -1.06 26.09
CA SER A 129 2.35 -1.14 27.16
C SER A 129 3.64 -0.41 26.79
N LEU A 130 4.09 -0.52 25.54
CA LEU A 130 5.28 0.17 25.04
C LEU A 130 5.08 1.68 24.94
N PHE A 131 3.90 2.12 24.50
CA PHE A 131 3.57 3.54 24.43
C PHE A 131 3.59 4.18 25.83
N LYS A 132 3.08 3.48 26.86
CA LYS A 132 3.13 3.95 28.27
C LYS A 132 4.55 4.12 28.79
N LYS A 133 5.48 3.28 28.35
CA LYS A 133 6.89 3.31 28.78
C LYS A 133 7.71 4.35 28.02
N LYS A 134 7.18 4.95 26.95
CA LYS A 134 7.90 5.94 26.16
C LYS A 134 7.96 7.26 26.93
N GLY A 135 9.17 7.78 27.13
CA GLY A 135 9.40 9.09 27.76
C GLY A 135 9.55 10.24 26.75
N GLY A 136 9.80 11.44 27.28
CA GLY A 136 10.07 12.65 26.51
C GLY A 136 8.86 13.17 25.72
N ALA A 137 9.10 14.03 24.72
CA ALA A 137 8.05 14.66 23.92
C ALA A 137 7.14 13.64 23.20
N ALA A 138 7.71 12.53 22.71
CA ALA A 138 6.94 11.44 22.10
C ALA A 138 6.05 10.73 23.13
N GLY A 139 6.53 10.54 24.36
CA GLY A 139 5.75 9.99 25.47
C GLY A 139 4.52 10.83 25.81
N VAL A 140 4.67 12.16 25.87
CA VAL A 140 3.55 13.08 26.11
C VAL A 140 2.49 12.98 25.02
N LYS A 141 2.91 12.97 23.74
CA LYS A 141 1.97 12.78 22.62
C LYS A 141 1.24 11.43 22.70
N LEU A 142 1.94 10.36 23.08
CA LEU A 142 1.36 9.03 23.23
C LEU A 142 0.38 8.91 24.40
N GLN A 143 0.58 9.67 25.48
CA GLN A 143 -0.36 9.74 26.59
C GLN A 143 -1.71 10.33 26.15
N GLY A 144 -1.71 11.46 25.44
CA GLY A 144 -2.95 12.04 24.90
C GLY A 144 -3.67 11.09 23.94
N ILE A 145 -2.91 10.33 23.14
CA ILE A 145 -3.46 9.27 22.29
C ILE A 145 -4.14 8.15 23.10
N GLN A 146 -3.56 7.76 24.23
CA GLN A 146 -4.14 6.73 25.10
C GLN A 146 -5.43 7.19 25.77
N GLU A 147 -5.51 8.45 26.17
CA GLU A 147 -6.73 9.02 26.73
C GLU A 147 -7.88 8.97 25.70
N MET A 148 -7.59 9.25 24.42
CA MET A 148 -8.56 9.09 23.33
C MET A 148 -9.03 7.64 23.14
N LEU A 149 -8.15 6.65 23.35
CA LEU A 149 -8.52 5.22 23.28
C LEU A 149 -9.51 4.81 24.36
N TYR A 150 -9.33 5.31 25.59
CA TYR A 150 -10.23 4.96 26.70
C TYR A 150 -11.64 5.54 26.52
N GLY A 151 -11.80 6.59 25.71
CA GLY A 151 -13.09 7.15 25.31
C GLY A 151 -13.70 6.52 24.04
N SER A 152 -12.98 5.64 23.34
CA SER A 152 -13.39 5.11 22.04
C SER A 152 -14.10 3.75 22.14
N ASN A 153 -15.33 3.67 21.65
CA ASN A 153 -16.12 2.44 21.70
C ASN A 153 -15.95 1.53 20.47
N THR A 154 -15.44 2.03 19.33
CA THR A 154 -15.36 1.26 18.07
C THR A 154 -14.00 0.59 17.85
N VAL A 155 -13.97 -0.47 17.04
CA VAL A 155 -12.73 -1.21 16.70
C VAL A 155 -11.88 -0.39 15.73
N GLU A 156 -12.51 0.30 14.80
CA GLU A 156 -11.91 1.16 13.78
C GLU A 156 -11.10 2.28 14.42
N LYS A 157 -11.67 2.95 15.44
CA LYS A 157 -10.97 4.04 16.10
C LYS A 157 -9.84 3.55 17.00
N ARG A 158 -9.97 2.35 17.61
CA ARG A 158 -8.87 1.72 18.35
C ARG A 158 -7.69 1.38 17.44
N THR A 159 -7.94 0.74 16.31
CA THR A 159 -6.91 0.34 15.33
C THR A 159 -6.24 1.54 14.67
N GLU A 160 -7.02 2.56 14.28
CA GLU A 160 -6.50 3.86 13.82
C GLU A 160 -5.54 4.46 14.85
N THR A 161 -5.96 4.45 16.11
CA THR A 161 -5.16 5.04 17.18
C THR A 161 -3.86 4.26 17.45
N MET A 162 -3.87 2.93 17.24
CA MET A 162 -2.64 2.13 17.27
C MET A 162 -1.67 2.54 16.17
N ILE A 163 -2.17 2.85 14.97
CA ILE A 163 -1.36 3.33 13.86
C ILE A 163 -0.77 4.72 14.16
N HIS A 164 -1.59 5.66 14.68
CA HIS A 164 -1.09 6.97 15.13
C HIS A 164 -0.01 6.82 16.20
N GLY A 165 -0.24 5.97 17.19
CA GLY A 165 0.73 5.69 18.25
C GLY A 165 2.03 5.07 17.72
N LEU A 166 1.94 4.17 16.74
CA LEU A 166 3.10 3.54 16.12
C LEU A 166 4.00 4.57 15.42
N ILE A 167 3.40 5.46 14.63
CA ILE A 167 4.12 6.52 13.91
C ILE A 167 4.86 7.43 14.92
N ILE A 168 4.17 7.89 15.96
CA ILE A 168 4.75 8.73 17.01
C ILE A 168 5.83 7.99 17.81
N TYR A 169 5.64 6.70 18.08
CA TYR A 169 6.63 5.88 18.79
C TYR A 169 7.99 5.87 18.09
N PHE A 170 7.98 5.87 16.75
CA PHE A 170 9.21 5.98 15.95
C PHE A 170 9.73 7.41 15.81
N GLY A 171 8.99 8.42 16.26
CA GLY A 171 9.32 9.83 16.07
C GLY A 171 9.06 10.30 14.64
N GLU A 172 8.20 9.61 13.91
CA GLU A 172 7.72 9.99 12.58
C GLU A 172 6.46 10.86 12.73
N ASN A 173 6.06 11.59 11.68
CA ASN A 173 4.90 12.48 11.74
C ASN A 173 3.64 11.78 11.20
N VAL A 174 2.55 11.80 11.98
CA VAL A 174 1.26 11.23 11.59
C VAL A 174 0.74 11.92 10.32
N GLU A 175 0.91 13.25 10.26
CA GLU A 175 0.48 14.05 9.13
C GLU A 175 1.22 13.71 7.84
N ASP A 176 2.36 12.99 7.87
CA ASP A 176 3.02 12.55 6.64
C ASP A 176 2.22 11.45 5.95
N LEU A 177 1.51 10.60 6.71
CA LEU A 177 0.70 9.50 6.19
C LEU A 177 -0.79 9.86 6.09
N ILE A 178 -1.35 10.42 7.16
CA ILE A 178 -2.79 10.57 7.37
C ILE A 178 -3.10 12.06 7.46
N LYS A 179 -4.02 12.56 6.63
CA LYS A 179 -4.47 13.95 6.68
C LYS A 179 -5.98 14.03 6.82
N GLU A 180 -6.42 14.76 7.84
CA GLU A 180 -7.83 15.00 8.11
C GLU A 180 -8.31 16.28 7.42
N TYR A 181 -9.53 16.24 6.91
CA TYR A 181 -10.20 17.35 6.23
C TYR A 181 -11.61 17.53 6.79
N GLN A 182 -12.06 18.78 6.87
CA GLN A 182 -13.40 19.13 7.36
C GLN A 182 -14.45 19.19 6.23
N ASP A 183 -14.00 19.24 4.99
CA ASP A 183 -14.85 19.26 3.80
C ASP A 183 -14.36 18.28 2.74
N ALA A 184 -15.21 18.02 1.75
CA ALA A 184 -14.90 17.11 0.67
C ALA A 184 -14.06 17.75 -0.47
N ASN A 185 -13.79 19.05 -0.42
CA ASN A 185 -13.10 19.79 -1.47
C ASN A 185 -11.57 19.74 -1.30
N ILE A 186 -11.05 18.52 -1.25
CA ILE A 186 -9.66 18.25 -0.90
C ILE A 186 -8.74 18.10 -2.12
N GLN A 187 -9.28 18.15 -3.34
CA GLN A 187 -8.54 17.75 -4.55
C GLN A 187 -7.31 18.63 -4.81
N GLU A 188 -7.43 19.94 -4.61
CA GLU A 188 -6.34 20.89 -4.82
C GLU A 188 -5.16 20.60 -3.86
N ASP A 189 -5.44 20.40 -2.57
CA ASP A 189 -4.42 20.06 -1.59
C ASP A 189 -3.79 18.69 -1.88
N LEU A 190 -4.60 17.69 -2.26
CA LEU A 190 -4.11 16.35 -2.57
C LEU A 190 -3.02 16.37 -3.65
N THR A 191 -3.10 17.27 -4.64
CA THR A 191 -2.08 17.38 -5.71
C THR A 191 -0.66 17.65 -5.22
N GLN A 192 -0.51 18.14 -3.99
CA GLN A 192 0.77 18.43 -3.37
C GLN A 192 1.42 17.19 -2.72
N HIS A 193 0.70 16.07 -2.60
CA HIS A 193 1.15 14.87 -1.90
C HIS A 193 1.43 13.71 -2.85
N VAL A 194 2.55 13.01 -2.61
CA VAL A 194 2.91 11.80 -3.35
C VAL A 194 2.09 10.59 -2.90
N LEU A 195 1.80 10.48 -1.61
CA LEU A 195 1.09 9.35 -1.02
C LEU A 195 0.41 9.81 0.27
N LYS A 196 -0.92 9.61 0.36
CA LYS A 196 -1.71 10.02 1.52
C LYS A 196 -2.90 9.11 1.77
N ILE A 197 -3.20 8.87 3.02
CA ILE A 197 -4.52 8.49 3.48
C ILE A 197 -5.24 9.77 3.87
N PHE A 198 -6.41 10.02 3.31
CA PHE A 198 -7.23 11.17 3.68
C PHE A 198 -8.48 10.72 4.41
N VAL A 199 -8.87 11.52 5.39
CA VAL A 199 -10.03 11.29 6.23
C VAL A 199 -10.90 12.54 6.14
N VAL A 200 -12.13 12.40 5.63
CA VAL A 200 -13.06 13.53 5.51
C VAL A 200 -14.10 13.43 6.61
N ASN A 201 -14.01 14.34 7.57
CA ASN A 201 -14.97 14.52 8.64
C ASN A 201 -16.03 15.51 8.17
N LYS A 202 -17.17 15.01 7.67
CA LYS A 202 -18.32 15.86 7.32
C LYS A 202 -18.93 16.42 8.61
N GLY A 203 -18.53 17.63 8.99
CA GLY A 203 -18.89 18.25 10.26
C GLY A 203 -20.40 18.25 10.61
N ALA A 204 -20.64 17.93 11.89
CA ALA A 204 -21.79 18.23 12.77
C ALA A 204 -23.11 17.43 12.65
N THR A 205 -23.35 16.51 13.60
CA THR A 205 -24.22 16.75 14.79
C THR A 205 -24.15 15.60 15.81
N ASN A 206 -23.73 14.40 15.42
CA ASN A 206 -23.59 13.25 16.30
C ASN A 206 -22.28 12.52 15.99
N ASP A 207 -21.69 11.89 17.01
CA ASP A 207 -20.45 11.08 17.00
C ASP A 207 -20.55 9.79 16.13
N ASP A 208 -21.49 9.77 15.18
CA ASP A 208 -22.02 8.57 14.52
C ASP A 208 -22.13 8.74 12.99
N ASN A 209 -21.58 9.82 12.42
CA ASN A 209 -21.55 10.00 10.97
C ASN A 209 -20.36 9.23 10.35
N PRO A 210 -20.55 8.63 9.15
CA PRO A 210 -19.51 7.84 8.51
C PRO A 210 -18.32 8.74 8.13
N VAL A 211 -17.17 8.41 8.71
CA VAL A 211 -15.87 8.97 8.34
C VAL A 211 -15.52 8.43 6.95
N ASP A 212 -15.41 9.34 5.98
CA ASP A 212 -15.04 8.95 4.61
C ASP A 212 -13.52 8.83 4.51
N VAL A 213 -13.01 7.60 4.47
CA VAL A 213 -11.58 7.32 4.32
C VAL A 213 -11.25 7.01 2.85
N GLY A 214 -10.12 7.53 2.39
CA GLY A 214 -9.60 7.24 1.06
C GLY A 214 -8.08 7.31 0.96
N ILE A 215 -7.57 6.93 -0.21
CA ILE A 215 -6.14 6.91 -0.52
C ILE A 215 -5.91 7.81 -1.74
N ALA A 216 -4.88 8.65 -1.65
CA ALA A 216 -4.37 9.45 -2.76
C ALA A 216 -2.92 9.07 -3.05
N ILE A 217 -2.58 8.92 -4.34
CA ILE A 217 -1.21 8.65 -4.80
C ILE A 217 -0.95 9.57 -6.00
N GLU A 218 0.20 10.25 -6.00
CA GLU A 218 0.60 11.26 -6.99
C GLU A 218 -0.51 12.31 -7.22
N GLY A 219 -1.14 12.77 -6.14
CA GLY A 219 -2.24 13.75 -6.22
C GLY A 219 -3.58 13.23 -6.71
N ALA A 220 -3.67 11.98 -7.19
CA ALA A 220 -4.90 11.38 -7.66
C ALA A 220 -5.59 10.60 -6.54
N LYS A 221 -6.91 10.78 -6.37
CA LYS A 221 -7.73 9.91 -5.52
C LYS A 221 -7.80 8.53 -6.16
N VAL A 222 -7.12 7.55 -5.57
CA VAL A 222 -7.03 6.19 -6.11
C VAL A 222 -8.13 5.29 -5.57
N LEU A 223 -8.45 5.38 -4.27
CA LEU A 223 -9.48 4.61 -3.59
C LEU A 223 -10.26 5.49 -2.61
N PHE A 224 -11.56 5.24 -2.42
CA PHE A 224 -12.46 6.02 -1.56
C PHE A 224 -13.59 5.13 -1.03
N GLY A 225 -14.21 5.53 0.09
CA GLY A 225 -15.26 4.75 0.75
C GLY A 225 -14.70 3.55 1.51
N ILE A 226 -13.49 3.68 2.06
CA ILE A 226 -12.82 2.67 2.88
C ILE A 226 -13.37 2.75 4.31
N SER A 227 -13.55 1.61 4.98
CA SER A 227 -14.23 1.54 6.28
C SER A 227 -13.44 2.14 7.45
N SER A 228 -12.10 2.17 7.36
CA SER A 228 -11.24 2.69 8.42
C SER A 228 -9.86 3.09 7.93
N VAL A 229 -9.14 3.87 8.74
CA VAL A 229 -7.72 4.20 8.49
C VAL A 229 -6.84 2.96 8.49
N ALA A 230 -7.13 1.98 9.37
CA ALA A 230 -6.37 0.73 9.39
C ALA A 230 -6.53 -0.06 8.09
N GLN A 231 -7.77 -0.17 7.58
CA GLN A 231 -8.03 -0.77 6.29
C GLN A 231 -7.40 0.03 5.13
N ALA A 232 -7.36 1.36 5.23
CA ALA A 232 -6.65 2.19 4.25
C ALA A 232 -5.13 1.93 4.26
N CYS A 233 -4.51 1.75 5.43
CA CYS A 233 -3.10 1.34 5.53
C CYS A 233 -2.87 -0.04 4.87
N THR A 234 -3.78 -0.98 5.07
CA THR A 234 -3.78 -2.30 4.42
C THR A 234 -3.81 -2.18 2.89
N PHE A 235 -4.82 -1.50 2.33
CA PHE A 235 -4.91 -1.33 0.88
C PHE A 235 -3.74 -0.53 0.30
N LEU A 236 -3.21 0.42 1.07
CA LEU A 236 -2.02 1.16 0.68
C LEU A 236 -0.80 0.24 0.55
N MET A 237 -0.61 -0.72 1.47
CA MET A 237 0.41 -1.76 1.31
C MET A 237 0.20 -2.58 0.04
N GLY A 238 -1.05 -2.99 -0.23
CA GLY A 238 -1.41 -3.68 -1.47
C GLY A 238 -1.05 -2.87 -2.73
N LEU A 239 -1.44 -1.60 -2.77
CA LEU A 239 -1.17 -0.66 -3.87
C LEU A 239 0.33 -0.43 -4.07
N ILE A 240 1.11 -0.29 -3.00
CA ILE A 240 2.56 -0.13 -3.10
C ILE A 240 3.20 -1.31 -3.84
N TYR A 241 2.79 -2.55 -3.54
CA TYR A 241 3.31 -3.72 -4.22
C TYR A 241 2.75 -3.86 -5.66
N ALA A 242 1.45 -3.62 -5.84
CA ALA A 242 0.77 -3.71 -7.13
C ALA A 242 1.34 -2.70 -8.15
N LEU A 243 1.67 -1.49 -7.69
CA LEU A 243 2.20 -0.39 -8.51
C LEU A 243 3.72 -0.24 -8.41
N ASN A 244 4.42 -1.13 -7.70
CA ASN A 244 5.88 -1.10 -7.53
C ASN A 244 6.40 0.25 -6.97
N LEU A 245 5.71 0.82 -6.00
CA LEU A 245 6.06 2.09 -5.37
C LEU A 245 7.16 1.91 -4.32
N SER A 246 7.89 2.99 -4.05
CA SER A 246 8.82 3.05 -2.91
C SER A 246 8.10 3.55 -1.67
N TYR A 247 8.53 3.10 -0.49
CA TYR A 247 8.02 3.64 0.77
C TYR A 247 8.45 5.11 0.95
N PRO A 248 7.59 5.96 1.52
CA PRO A 248 7.97 7.30 1.96
C PRO A 248 9.14 7.23 2.94
N LYS A 249 10.16 8.08 2.74
CA LYS A 249 11.39 8.05 3.56
C LYS A 249 11.14 8.55 4.98
N GLU A 250 10.18 9.44 5.10
CA GLU A 250 9.69 10.10 6.31
C GLU A 250 9.01 9.09 7.24
N LEU A 251 8.48 8.00 6.69
CA LEU A 251 7.72 6.96 7.39
C LEU A 251 8.40 5.59 7.33
N LYS A 252 9.73 5.57 7.11
CA LYS A 252 10.49 4.35 6.83
C LYS A 252 10.31 3.25 7.88
N TYR A 253 10.21 3.61 9.17
CA TYR A 253 10.06 2.64 10.25
C TYR A 253 8.61 2.14 10.35
N THR A 254 7.62 3.02 10.15
CA THR A 254 6.21 2.63 10.11
C THR A 254 5.95 1.63 8.98
N PHE A 255 6.38 1.91 7.76
CA PHE A 255 6.23 0.98 6.63
C PHE A 255 7.04 -0.30 6.81
N GLU A 256 8.20 -0.22 7.47
CA GLU A 256 8.96 -1.42 7.83
C GLU A 256 8.23 -2.30 8.85
N VAL A 257 7.50 -1.72 9.82
CA VAL A 257 6.64 -2.49 10.73
C VAL A 257 5.48 -3.13 9.97
N PHE A 258 4.78 -2.38 9.13
CA PHE A 258 3.69 -2.90 8.30
C PHE A 258 4.17 -4.11 7.48
N GLN A 259 5.31 -3.98 6.81
CA GLN A 259 5.86 -5.06 6.00
C GLN A 259 6.36 -6.26 6.83
N LYS A 260 7.21 -6.02 7.82
CA LYS A 260 8.03 -7.09 8.44
C LYS A 260 7.43 -7.65 9.71
N VAL A 261 6.53 -6.91 10.36
CA VAL A 261 5.89 -7.31 11.61
C VAL A 261 4.43 -7.68 11.36
N PHE A 262 3.67 -6.84 10.66
CA PHE A 262 2.24 -7.11 10.42
C PHE A 262 2.00 -8.02 9.23
N LEU A 263 2.82 -7.97 8.17
CA LEU A 263 2.71 -8.86 7.01
C LEU A 263 3.76 -9.97 7.00
N GLU A 264 4.68 -9.98 7.97
CA GLU A 264 5.74 -10.98 8.14
C GLU A 264 6.61 -11.21 6.89
N LEU A 265 6.76 -10.19 6.04
CA LEU A 265 7.57 -10.25 4.83
C LEU A 265 9.01 -9.83 5.10
N ASN A 266 9.99 -10.56 4.53
CA ASN A 266 11.42 -10.19 4.56
C ASN A 266 11.96 -9.87 5.97
N VAL A 267 11.49 -10.62 6.98
CA VAL A 267 11.77 -10.45 8.40
C VAL A 267 13.29 -10.38 8.71
N GLU A 268 14.09 -11.11 7.95
CA GLU A 268 15.55 -11.21 8.11
C GLU A 268 16.25 -9.86 7.92
N LYS A 269 15.71 -8.95 7.09
CA LYS A 269 16.35 -7.68 6.73
C LYS A 269 15.87 -6.50 7.58
N THR A 270 15.34 -6.73 8.77
CA THR A 270 14.74 -5.68 9.62
C THR A 270 15.80 -4.81 10.29
N THR A 271 15.59 -3.49 10.32
CA THR A 271 16.47 -2.54 11.02
C THR A 271 16.52 -2.80 12.52
N SER A 272 17.60 -2.38 13.19
CA SER A 272 17.77 -2.55 14.64
C SER A 272 16.63 -1.95 15.46
N LYS A 273 16.09 -0.81 15.02
CA LYS A 273 14.98 -0.11 15.69
C LYS A 273 13.68 -0.93 15.62
N VAL A 274 13.33 -1.45 14.43
CA VAL A 274 12.12 -2.27 14.27
C VAL A 274 12.32 -3.66 14.89
N GLN A 275 13.52 -4.24 14.85
CA GLN A 275 13.82 -5.48 15.58
C GLN A 275 13.65 -5.32 17.09
N SER A 276 14.02 -4.16 17.64
CA SER A 276 13.78 -3.87 19.05
C SER A 276 12.29 -3.81 19.39
N LEU A 277 11.48 -3.18 18.53
CA LEU A 277 10.03 -3.19 18.68
C LEU A 277 9.52 -4.64 18.64
N ARG A 278 9.87 -5.39 17.60
CA ARG A 278 9.41 -6.76 17.38
C ARG A 278 9.70 -7.68 18.56
N ARG A 279 10.92 -7.63 19.13
CA ARG A 279 11.26 -8.40 20.34
C ARG A 279 10.35 -8.07 21.51
N ASN A 280 10.02 -6.80 21.71
CA ASN A 280 9.13 -6.39 22.79
C ASN A 280 7.65 -6.76 22.55
N LEU A 281 7.25 -6.92 21.29
CA LEU A 281 5.91 -7.41 20.94
C LEU A 281 5.76 -8.92 21.15
N LEU A 282 6.85 -9.66 21.02
CA LEU A 282 6.89 -11.12 21.17
C LEU A 282 7.22 -11.60 22.60
N ALA A 283 7.71 -10.71 23.47
CA ALA A 283 7.94 -10.95 24.90
C ALA A 283 6.66 -10.65 25.68
#